data_AF-A0A7S1WGL8-F1
#
_entry.id   AF-A0A7S1WGL8-F1
#
_cell.length_a   1.000
_cell.length_b   1.000
_cell.length_c   1.000
_cell.angle_alpha   90.00
_cell.angle_beta   90.00
_cell.angle_gamma   90.00
#
_symmetry.space_group_name_H-M   'P 1'
#
loop_
_entity.id
_entity.type
_entity.pdbx_description
1 polymer ?
#
loop_
_entity_poly.entity_id
_entity_poly.type
_entity_poly.pdbx_seq_one_letter_code
_entity_poly.pdbx_strand_id
1 'polypeptide(L)'
;ANSVFLNLRGEPATVEVPEDADPNAEESSNPAEQGSGEADAEVKMIAKKWPSSVGPTFETAREVFRLANHYHGKALQYFLMDGWVTEHVRILQELSQMYKTMIFWEKDKKRAAAMIKRRIRMLAPLVDILNPKVYVAFWKQISYEVSEIYQELYELKAHGKMPGGASGAACLLDAVEEDGEADGQKDLKILSRCNELSRKAVEFYGKFV
;
A
#
# COMPACT_ATOMS: atom_id res chain seq x y z
N ALA A 1 22.38 -10.98 0.22
CA ALA A 1 21.75 -9.75 0.74
C ALA A 1 22.68 -8.59 0.46
N ASN A 2 22.23 -7.60 -0.32
CA ASN A 2 23.05 -6.45 -0.73
C ASN A 2 23.26 -5.47 0.43
N SER A 3 24.14 -5.80 1.38
CA SER A 3 24.57 -4.89 2.45
C SER A 3 25.30 -3.66 1.91
N VAL A 4 25.96 -3.80 0.75
CA VAL A 4 26.66 -2.70 0.06
C VAL A 4 25.71 -1.61 -0.42
N PHE A 5 24.45 -1.95 -0.75
CA PHE A 5 23.47 -0.98 -1.25
C PHE A 5 22.89 -0.09 -0.13
N LEU A 6 22.92 -0.55 1.12
CA LEU A 6 22.44 0.22 2.27
C LEU A 6 23.45 1.29 2.71
N ASN A 7 24.74 1.04 2.55
CA ASN A 7 25.81 1.97 2.94
C ASN A 7 26.01 3.15 1.97
N LEU A 8 25.35 3.13 0.80
CA LEU A 8 25.41 4.20 -0.21
C LEU A 8 24.31 5.26 -0.04
N ARG A 9 23.39 5.10 0.92
CA ARG A 9 22.45 6.16 1.27
C ARG A 9 23.09 7.01 2.35
N GLY A 10 23.53 8.22 1.97
CA GLY A 10 23.98 9.22 2.94
C GLY A 10 22.88 9.58 3.95
N GLU A 11 23.26 10.30 5.00
CA GLU A 11 22.31 10.83 5.98
C GLU A 11 21.24 11.68 5.26
N PRO A 12 19.94 11.50 5.53
CA PRO A 12 18.91 12.34 4.94
C PRO A 12 19.16 13.79 5.30
N ALA A 13 19.40 14.62 4.30
CA ALA A 13 19.39 16.06 4.48
C ALA A 13 17.97 16.49 4.92
N THR A 14 17.85 16.95 6.16
CA THR A 14 16.69 17.73 6.60
C THR A 14 16.86 19.14 6.05
N VAL A 15 16.02 19.50 5.07
CA VAL A 15 16.00 20.86 4.54
C VAL A 15 15.02 21.68 5.37
N GLU A 16 15.54 22.62 6.15
CA GLU A 16 14.73 23.67 6.79
C GLU A 16 14.46 24.75 5.73
N VAL A 17 13.21 24.87 5.31
CA VAL A 17 12.79 25.89 4.32
C VAL A 17 11.90 26.91 5.04
N PRO A 18 12.28 28.20 5.06
CA PRO A 18 11.40 29.29 5.49
C PRO A 18 10.19 29.42 4.56
N GLU A 19 9.04 29.72 5.15
CA GLU A 19 7.76 29.83 4.46
C GLU A 19 7.73 31.05 3.55
N ASP A 20 7.54 30.88 2.24
CA ASP A 20 7.09 31.96 1.36
C ASP A 20 6.26 31.43 0.18
N ALA A 21 5.19 32.17 -0.11
CA ALA A 21 4.27 32.12 -1.25
C ALA A 21 3.09 31.12 -1.19
N ASP A 22 2.00 31.61 -0.61
CA ASP A 22 0.63 31.29 -1.03
C ASP A 22 0.49 31.57 -2.55
N PRO A 23 0.09 30.61 -3.40
CA PRO A 23 0.08 30.79 -4.86
C PRO A 23 -1.10 31.65 -5.36
N ASN A 24 -1.83 32.37 -4.50
CA ASN A 24 -3.07 33.05 -4.86
C ASN A 24 -3.24 34.47 -4.27
N ALA A 25 -2.17 35.28 -4.25
CA ALA A 25 -2.27 36.71 -3.99
C ALA A 25 -1.82 37.50 -5.22
N GLU A 26 -2.79 38.16 -5.86
CA GLU A 26 -2.58 39.05 -7.01
C GLU A 26 -1.73 40.28 -6.65
N GLU A 27 -1.03 40.80 -7.67
CA GLU A 27 -0.15 41.98 -7.63
C GLU A 27 -0.84 43.25 -7.10
N SER A 28 -0.16 43.98 -6.20
CA SER A 28 -0.15 45.45 -6.27
C SER A 28 1.02 46.09 -5.49
N SER A 29 1.95 46.69 -6.24
CA SER A 29 2.63 47.99 -6.03
C SER A 29 3.07 48.49 -4.62
N ASN A 30 4.40 48.54 -4.45
CA ASN A 30 5.26 49.67 -3.99
C ASN A 30 5.23 50.19 -2.51
N PRO A 31 6.29 50.92 -2.03
CA PRO A 31 7.07 50.49 -0.87
C PRO A 31 7.18 51.49 0.32
N ALA A 32 7.79 51.01 1.41
CA ALA A 32 8.39 51.70 2.56
C ALA A 32 7.46 52.20 3.68
N GLU A 33 7.60 51.65 4.90
CA GLU A 33 8.16 52.33 6.08
C GLU A 33 8.09 51.43 7.34
N GLN A 34 9.02 51.69 8.25
CA GLN A 34 9.33 50.93 9.46
C GLN A 34 8.23 50.99 10.52
N GLY A 35 8.04 49.89 11.27
CA GLY A 35 7.21 49.87 12.46
C GLY A 35 7.49 48.64 13.33
N SER A 36 8.18 48.89 14.44
CA SER A 36 8.43 47.98 15.56
C SER A 36 7.14 47.47 16.21
N GLY A 37 7.06 46.19 16.51
CA GLY A 37 6.02 45.63 17.38
C GLY A 37 6.22 44.14 17.60
N GLU A 38 6.79 43.77 18.75
CA GLU A 38 6.73 42.42 19.29
C GLU A 38 5.26 41.98 19.40
N ALA A 39 4.92 40.91 18.71
CA ALA A 39 3.78 40.08 19.04
C ALA A 39 4.25 38.63 18.88
N ASP A 40 4.48 37.98 20.02
CA ASP A 40 4.71 36.54 20.11
C ASP A 40 3.46 35.80 19.61
N ALA A 41 3.34 35.69 18.29
CA ALA A 41 2.41 34.76 17.68
C ALA A 41 2.99 33.37 17.92
N GLU A 42 2.42 32.62 18.87
CA GLU A 42 2.63 31.17 18.97
C GLU A 42 2.22 30.54 17.64
N VAL A 43 3.19 30.42 16.72
CA VAL A 43 3.05 29.65 15.49
C VAL A 43 2.86 28.22 15.94
N LYS A 44 1.61 27.76 15.89
CA LYS A 44 1.26 26.37 16.16
C LYS A 44 1.94 25.53 15.08
N MET A 45 3.12 25.02 15.42
CA MET A 45 3.96 24.17 14.57
C MET A 45 3.16 22.93 14.19
N ILE A 46 2.44 22.99 13.07
CA ILE A 46 1.88 21.80 12.45
C ILE A 46 3.07 21.10 11.82
N ALA A 47 3.71 20.20 12.57
CA ALA A 47 4.80 19.38 12.08
C ALA A 47 4.34 18.67 10.79
N LYS A 48 4.68 19.27 9.64
CA LYS A 48 4.35 18.74 8.33
C LYS A 48 5.18 17.47 8.20
N LYS A 49 4.54 16.32 8.41
CA LYS A 49 5.20 15.02 8.34
C LYS A 49 5.70 14.82 6.92
N TRP A 50 7.02 14.92 6.73
CA TRP A 50 7.70 14.48 5.53
C TRP A 50 8.39 13.15 5.85
N PRO A 51 8.35 12.17 4.94
CA PRO A 51 9.07 10.93 5.17
C PRO A 51 10.56 11.24 5.03
N SER A 52 11.27 11.29 6.17
CA SER A 52 12.72 11.20 6.20
C SER A 52 13.14 9.89 5.51
N SER A 53 14.18 9.93 4.71
CA SER A 53 14.59 8.89 3.78
C SER A 53 14.53 7.48 4.37
N VAL A 54 14.02 6.53 3.57
CA VAL A 54 14.10 5.06 3.70
C VAL A 54 14.85 4.57 4.95
N GLY A 55 14.10 4.41 6.05
CA GLY A 55 14.64 3.77 7.25
C GLY A 55 14.67 2.25 7.09
N PRO A 56 15.70 1.56 7.60
CA PRO A 56 15.81 0.10 7.55
C PRO A 56 14.98 -0.62 8.62
N THR A 57 14.15 0.12 9.37
CA THR A 57 13.37 -0.42 10.50
C THR A 57 11.90 -0.52 10.14
N PHE A 58 11.20 -1.42 10.82
CA PHE A 58 9.75 -1.56 10.63
C PHE A 58 9.00 -0.29 11.04
N GLU A 59 9.47 0.37 12.09
CA GLU A 59 8.85 1.58 12.65
C GLU A 59 8.87 2.71 11.64
N THR A 60 10.01 2.94 10.99
CA THR A 60 10.16 3.96 9.95
C THR A 60 9.33 3.62 8.71
N ALA A 61 9.38 2.36 8.24
CA ALA A 61 8.54 1.90 7.14
C ALA A 61 7.04 2.11 7.42
N ARG A 62 6.59 1.85 8.66
CA ARG A 62 5.20 2.05 9.10
C ARG A 62 4.78 3.51 9.09
N GLU A 63 5.67 4.44 9.45
CA GLU A 63 5.38 5.87 9.41
C GLU A 63 5.23 6.37 7.98
N VAL A 64 6.16 5.99 7.10
CA VAL A 64 6.07 6.28 5.66
C VAL A 64 4.79 5.71 5.07
N PHE A 65 4.46 4.45 5.40
CA PHE A 65 3.22 3.80 4.96
C PHE A 65 1.98 4.59 5.38
N ARG A 66 1.89 5.02 6.64
CA ARG A 66 0.74 5.78 7.13
C ARG A 66 0.58 7.10 6.38
N LEU A 67 1.69 7.81 6.17
CA LEU A 67 1.70 9.08 5.48
C LEU A 67 1.31 8.92 4.01
N ALA A 68 1.91 7.94 3.33
CA ALA A 68 1.58 7.62 1.95
C ALA A 68 0.11 7.20 1.83
N ASN A 69 -0.39 6.30 2.67
CA ASN A 69 -1.80 5.88 2.66
C ASN A 69 -2.76 7.07 2.86
N HIS A 70 -2.41 8.02 3.72
CA HIS A 70 -3.18 9.25 3.91
C HIS A 70 -3.23 10.10 2.65
N TYR A 71 -2.10 10.36 2.01
CA TYR A 71 -2.05 11.19 0.80
C TYR A 71 -2.63 10.50 -0.43
N HIS A 72 -2.44 9.18 -0.59
CA HIS A 72 -3.12 8.46 -1.67
C HIS A 72 -4.64 8.43 -1.45
N GLY A 73 -5.09 8.33 -0.18
CA GLY A 73 -6.50 8.48 0.16
C GLY A 73 -7.08 9.84 -0.24
N LYS A 74 -6.31 10.92 -0.03
CA LYS A 74 -6.67 12.25 -0.54
C LYS A 74 -6.64 12.30 -2.07
N ALA A 75 -5.62 11.75 -2.71
CA ALA A 75 -5.48 11.75 -4.16
C ALA A 75 -6.67 11.04 -4.84
N LEU A 76 -7.14 9.91 -4.30
CA LEU A 76 -8.32 9.20 -4.80
C LEU A 76 -9.64 9.99 -4.66
N GLN A 77 -9.70 11.03 -3.84
CA GLN A 77 -10.85 11.94 -3.77
C GLN A 77 -10.87 12.93 -4.95
N TYR A 78 -9.71 13.26 -5.52
CA TYR A 78 -9.57 14.16 -6.67
C TYR A 78 -9.52 13.40 -7.99
N PHE A 79 -8.70 12.36 -8.07
CA PHE A 79 -8.57 11.49 -9.23
C PHE A 79 -9.62 10.40 -9.18
N LEU A 80 -10.87 10.79 -9.42
CA LEU A 80 -12.00 9.86 -9.48
C LEU A 80 -11.88 8.94 -10.69
N MET A 81 -12.53 7.78 -10.60
CA MET A 81 -12.50 6.79 -11.67
C MET A 81 -13.12 7.33 -12.97
N ASP A 82 -14.14 8.17 -12.83
CA ASP A 82 -14.75 8.91 -13.93
C ASP A 82 -13.91 10.15 -14.30
N GLY A 83 -13.48 10.24 -15.55
CA GLY A 83 -12.61 11.32 -16.05
C GLY A 83 -11.10 11.11 -15.86
N TRP A 84 -10.65 10.45 -14.79
CA TRP A 84 -9.21 10.29 -14.46
C TRP A 84 -8.76 8.82 -14.39
N VAL A 85 -9.23 8.01 -15.35
CA VAL A 85 -9.08 6.55 -15.31
C VAL A 85 -7.63 6.09 -15.08
N THR A 86 -6.70 6.66 -15.84
CA THR A 86 -5.27 6.31 -15.80
C THR A 86 -4.65 6.60 -14.42
N GLU A 87 -4.86 7.80 -13.89
CA GLU A 87 -4.26 8.22 -12.62
C GLU A 87 -4.88 7.47 -11.44
N HIS A 88 -6.20 7.28 -11.44
CA HIS A 88 -6.89 6.49 -10.43
C HIS A 88 -6.33 5.05 -10.34
N VAL A 89 -6.13 4.40 -11.49
CA VAL A 89 -5.56 3.06 -11.55
C VAL A 89 -4.12 3.04 -11.04
N ARG A 90 -3.27 3.98 -11.48
CA ARG A 90 -1.87 4.08 -11.02
C ARG A 90 -1.80 4.23 -9.51
N ILE A 91 -2.59 5.13 -8.93
CA ILE A 91 -2.66 5.34 -7.48
C ILE A 91 -3.04 4.04 -6.78
N LEU A 92 -4.05 3.30 -7.25
CA LEU A 92 -4.42 2.02 -6.65
C LEU A 92 -3.34 0.94 -6.77
N GLN A 93 -2.60 0.89 -7.89
CA GLN A 93 -1.44 0.01 -8.04
C GLN A 93 -0.31 0.39 -7.08
N GLU A 94 -0.01 1.69 -6.92
CA GLU A 94 0.98 2.18 -5.95
C GLU A 94 0.60 1.85 -4.51
N LEU A 95 -0.67 2.05 -4.12
CA LEU A 95 -1.19 1.58 -2.84
C LEU A 95 -0.97 0.06 -2.68
N SER A 96 -1.29 -0.74 -3.70
CA SER A 96 -1.10 -2.20 -3.65
C SER A 96 0.37 -2.58 -3.43
N GLN A 97 1.30 -1.95 -4.16
CA GLN A 97 2.74 -2.18 -4.00
C GLN A 97 3.23 -1.77 -2.61
N MET A 98 2.71 -0.66 -2.08
CA MET A 98 3.02 -0.21 -0.73
C MET A 98 2.51 -1.19 0.34
N TYR A 99 1.35 -1.83 0.15
CA TYR A 99 0.94 -2.94 1.02
C TYR A 99 1.86 -4.15 0.87
N LYS A 100 2.28 -4.50 -0.35
CA LYS A 100 3.22 -5.61 -0.60
C LYS A 100 4.54 -5.42 0.14
N THR A 101 5.10 -4.20 0.11
CA THR A 101 6.33 -3.89 0.83
C THR A 101 6.15 -3.92 2.34
N MET A 102 4.99 -3.52 2.88
CA MET A 102 4.71 -3.62 4.32
C MET A 102 4.55 -5.06 4.81
N ILE A 103 3.92 -5.93 4.01
CA ILE A 103 3.69 -7.33 4.39
C ILE A 103 5.01 -8.06 4.69
N PHE A 104 6.10 -7.69 4.00
CA PHE A 104 7.45 -8.22 4.25
C PHE A 104 7.90 -8.08 5.72
N TRP A 105 7.47 -7.01 6.39
CA TRP A 105 7.87 -6.72 7.77
C TRP A 105 6.93 -7.30 8.82
N GLU A 106 5.77 -7.83 8.39
CA GLU A 106 4.77 -8.36 9.32
C GLU A 106 5.23 -9.71 9.89
N LYS A 107 5.02 -9.87 11.20
CA LYS A 107 5.27 -11.13 11.91
C LYS A 107 3.99 -11.94 12.10
N ASP A 108 2.85 -11.26 12.13
CA ASP A 108 1.54 -11.87 12.34
C ASP A 108 0.89 -12.26 11.01
N LYS A 109 0.62 -13.56 10.86
CA LYS A 109 -0.09 -14.16 9.71
C LYS A 109 -1.48 -13.53 9.51
N LYS A 110 -2.22 -13.25 10.59
CA LYS A 110 -3.57 -12.67 10.51
C LYS A 110 -3.51 -11.27 9.89
N ARG A 111 -2.58 -10.46 10.36
CA ARG A 111 -2.34 -9.10 9.84
C ARG A 111 -1.82 -9.09 8.40
N ALA A 112 -0.89 -9.99 8.06
CA ALA A 112 -0.43 -10.17 6.68
C ALA A 112 -1.60 -10.55 5.75
N ALA A 113 -2.43 -11.51 6.14
CA ALA A 113 -3.62 -11.91 5.38
C ALA A 113 -4.62 -10.76 5.20
N ALA A 114 -4.80 -9.91 6.22
CA ALA A 114 -5.65 -8.73 6.13
C ALA A 114 -5.13 -7.70 5.12
N MET A 115 -3.81 -7.47 5.09
CA MET A 115 -3.17 -6.60 4.10
C MET A 115 -3.30 -7.15 2.67
N ILE A 116 -3.07 -8.46 2.47
CA ILE A 116 -3.26 -9.11 1.16
C ILE A 116 -4.71 -8.98 0.69
N LYS A 117 -5.69 -9.26 1.57
CA LYS A 117 -7.12 -9.05 1.26
C LYS A 117 -7.46 -7.59 0.92
N ARG A 118 -6.78 -6.62 1.53
CA ARG A 118 -6.95 -5.20 1.20
C ARG A 118 -6.50 -4.89 -0.22
N ARG A 119 -5.37 -5.46 -0.68
CA ARG A 119 -4.91 -5.37 -2.07
C ARG A 119 -5.94 -5.94 -3.04
N ILE A 120 -6.47 -7.13 -2.76
CA ILE A 120 -7.53 -7.76 -3.58
C ILE A 120 -8.75 -6.83 -3.69
N ARG A 121 -9.22 -6.28 -2.56
CA ARG A 121 -10.40 -5.40 -2.53
C ARG A 121 -10.23 -4.14 -3.40
N MET A 122 -9.01 -3.63 -3.50
CA MET A 122 -8.72 -2.42 -4.29
C MET A 122 -8.60 -2.74 -5.79
N LEU A 123 -7.93 -3.84 -6.14
CA LEU A 123 -7.57 -4.12 -7.54
C LEU A 123 -8.55 -5.03 -8.28
N ALA A 124 -9.16 -6.03 -7.61
CA ALA A 124 -10.05 -6.99 -8.27
C ALA A 124 -11.24 -6.32 -9.00
N PRO A 125 -11.93 -5.30 -8.42
CA PRO A 125 -13.02 -4.63 -9.12
C PRO A 125 -12.59 -3.89 -10.39
N LEU A 126 -11.33 -3.44 -10.48
CA LEU A 126 -10.84 -2.71 -11.65
C LEU A 126 -10.82 -3.58 -12.90
N VAL A 127 -10.61 -4.89 -12.76
CA VAL A 127 -10.58 -5.83 -13.89
C VAL A 127 -11.96 -5.89 -14.57
N ASP A 128 -13.04 -5.74 -13.81
CA ASP A 128 -14.40 -5.82 -14.35
C ASP A 128 -14.91 -4.44 -14.82
N ILE A 129 -14.39 -3.35 -14.25
CA ILE A 129 -14.77 -1.96 -14.59
C ILE A 129 -14.00 -1.45 -15.82
N LEU A 130 -12.71 -1.79 -15.95
CA LEU A 130 -11.88 -1.30 -17.06
C LEU A 130 -12.24 -1.98 -18.37
N ASN A 131 -12.38 -1.18 -19.43
CA ASN A 131 -12.57 -1.72 -20.77
C ASN A 131 -11.27 -2.38 -21.29
N PRO A 132 -11.27 -3.70 -21.54
CA PRO A 132 -10.06 -4.44 -21.94
C PRO A 132 -9.53 -4.03 -23.31
N LYS A 133 -10.32 -3.36 -24.16
CA LYS A 133 -9.91 -2.90 -25.49
C LYS A 133 -9.22 -1.53 -25.48
N VAL A 134 -9.60 -0.66 -24.53
CA VAL A 134 -9.06 0.71 -24.42
C VAL A 134 -7.86 0.73 -23.49
N TYR A 135 -7.98 0.08 -22.33
CA TYR A 135 -6.94 0.06 -21.30
C TYR A 135 -6.21 -1.29 -21.25
N VAL A 136 -5.85 -1.83 -22.43
CA VAL A 136 -5.29 -3.19 -22.58
C VAL A 136 -4.13 -3.45 -21.61
N ALA A 137 -3.17 -2.52 -21.52
CA ALA A 137 -1.98 -2.67 -20.69
C ALA A 137 -2.34 -2.74 -19.20
N PHE A 138 -3.14 -1.79 -18.71
CA PHE A 138 -3.59 -1.77 -17.31
C PHE A 138 -4.46 -2.98 -16.99
N TRP A 139 -5.39 -3.34 -17.86
CA TRP A 139 -6.28 -4.48 -17.64
C TRP A 139 -5.49 -5.79 -17.51
N LYS A 140 -4.50 -6.01 -18.39
CA LYS A 140 -3.59 -7.17 -18.29
C LYS A 140 -2.73 -7.12 -17.04
N GLN A 141 -2.12 -5.98 -16.74
CA GLN A 141 -1.25 -5.82 -15.57
C GLN A 141 -2.01 -6.07 -14.26
N ILE A 142 -3.21 -5.52 -14.12
CA ILE A 142 -4.06 -5.71 -12.93
C ILE A 142 -4.55 -7.15 -12.86
N SER A 143 -4.96 -7.76 -13.98
CA SER A 143 -5.38 -9.17 -14.00
C SER A 143 -4.25 -10.08 -13.51
N TYR A 144 -3.03 -9.87 -14.01
CA TYR A 144 -1.85 -10.59 -13.53
C TYR A 144 -1.58 -10.33 -12.04
N GLU A 145 -1.55 -9.07 -11.61
CA GLU A 145 -1.27 -8.71 -10.22
C GLU A 145 -2.31 -9.30 -9.25
N VAL A 146 -3.60 -9.22 -9.58
CA VAL A 146 -4.68 -9.81 -8.76
C VAL A 146 -4.52 -11.32 -8.65
N SER A 147 -4.13 -11.99 -9.73
CA SER A 147 -3.85 -13.43 -9.72
C SER A 147 -2.71 -13.79 -8.78
N GLU A 148 -1.60 -13.04 -8.85
CA GLU A 148 -0.48 -13.22 -7.91
C GLU A 148 -0.91 -12.98 -6.47
N ILE A 149 -1.75 -11.97 -6.21
CA ILE A 149 -2.24 -11.69 -4.84
C ILE A 149 -3.11 -12.84 -4.31
N TYR A 150 -3.96 -13.44 -5.14
CA TYR A 150 -4.73 -14.63 -4.74
C TYR A 150 -3.83 -15.83 -4.46
N GLN A 151 -2.79 -16.02 -5.27
CA GLN A 151 -1.78 -17.05 -5.05
C GLN A 151 -0.98 -16.81 -3.76
N GLU A 152 -0.55 -15.58 -3.48
CA GLU A 152 0.11 -15.18 -2.23
C GLU A 152 -0.81 -15.46 -1.02
N LEU A 153 -2.11 -15.16 -1.11
CA LEU A 153 -3.07 -15.44 -0.04
C LEU A 153 -3.28 -16.95 0.16
N TYR A 154 -3.31 -17.71 -0.92
CA TYR A 154 -3.37 -19.16 -0.87
C TYR A 154 -2.13 -19.72 -0.18
N GLU A 155 -0.91 -19.32 -0.58
CA GLU A 155 0.34 -19.79 0.04
C GLU A 155 0.40 -19.47 1.53
N LEU A 156 -0.04 -18.28 1.93
CA LEU A 156 -0.09 -17.89 3.34
C LEU A 156 -1.04 -18.77 4.14
N LYS A 157 -2.20 -19.14 3.58
CA LYS A 157 -3.20 -19.96 4.26
C LYS A 157 -2.92 -21.46 4.22
N ALA A 158 -2.44 -21.98 3.09
CA ALA A 158 -2.23 -23.39 2.84
C ALA A 158 -0.82 -23.87 3.24
N HIS A 159 0.16 -22.97 3.31
CA HIS A 159 1.53 -23.36 3.67
C HIS A 159 2.07 -22.56 4.86
N GLY A 160 1.28 -21.65 5.43
CA GLY A 160 1.73 -20.78 6.52
C GLY A 160 2.89 -19.87 6.12
N LYS A 161 3.18 -19.76 4.82
CA LYS A 161 4.37 -19.11 4.28
C LYS A 161 4.17 -17.59 4.32
N MET A 162 4.94 -16.93 5.19
CA MET A 162 4.94 -15.48 5.25
C MET A 162 5.64 -14.90 4.00
N PRO A 163 5.08 -13.86 3.36
CA PRO A 163 5.75 -13.21 2.23
C PRO A 163 7.03 -12.53 2.74
N GLY A 164 8.21 -13.03 2.34
CA GLY A 164 9.51 -12.50 2.76
C GLY A 164 10.26 -13.29 3.83
N GLY A 165 9.64 -14.29 4.46
CA GLY A 165 10.32 -15.17 5.42
C GLY A 165 11.21 -16.22 4.72
N ALA A 166 12.37 -16.55 5.33
CA ALA A 166 13.11 -17.73 4.95
C ALA A 166 12.21 -18.97 5.09
N SER A 167 12.27 -19.87 4.11
CA SER A 167 11.43 -21.08 4.02
C SER A 167 11.71 -22.05 5.18
N GLY A 168 11.18 -21.75 6.35
CA GLY A 168 11.06 -22.69 7.46
C GLY A 168 9.80 -23.51 7.26
N ALA A 169 9.96 -24.74 6.81
CA ALA A 169 8.85 -25.65 6.58
C ALA A 169 8.12 -25.99 7.89
N ALA A 170 6.82 -25.66 7.95
CA ALA A 170 5.76 -26.36 8.68
C ALA A 170 4.39 -25.98 8.08
N CYS A 171 3.46 -26.92 8.12
CA CYS A 171 2.49 -27.24 7.07
C CYS A 171 1.04 -26.82 7.36
N LEU A 172 0.26 -26.59 6.29
CA LEU A 172 -1.18 -26.79 6.01
C LEU A 172 -2.29 -26.38 7.00
N LEU A 173 -2.10 -26.32 8.31
CA LEU A 173 -3.19 -26.06 9.25
C LEU A 173 -2.65 -25.32 10.48
N ASP A 174 -2.49 -24.00 10.37
CA ASP A 174 -2.50 -23.13 11.54
C ASP A 174 -3.63 -22.14 11.34
N ALA A 175 -4.78 -22.49 11.92
CA ALA A 175 -6.00 -21.73 11.82
C ALA A 175 -5.77 -20.31 12.36
N VAL A 176 -6.19 -19.34 11.56
CA VAL A 176 -6.69 -18.08 12.09
C VAL A 176 -7.85 -18.45 13.01
N GLU A 177 -7.66 -18.30 14.32
CA GLU A 177 -8.72 -18.56 15.30
C GLU A 177 -10.00 -17.82 14.93
N GLU A 178 -11.05 -18.60 14.64
CA GLU A 178 -12.45 -18.24 14.80
C GLU A 178 -13.07 -19.41 15.60
N ASP A 179 -13.37 -19.11 16.86
CA ASP A 179 -14.33 -19.71 17.79
C ASP A 179 -14.72 -21.20 17.60
N GLY A 180 -14.25 -22.05 18.53
CA GLY A 180 -15.09 -23.09 19.14
C GLY A 180 -15.62 -24.30 18.33
N GLU A 181 -15.10 -24.62 17.15
CA GLU A 181 -15.61 -25.77 16.36
C GLU A 181 -14.72 -27.03 16.38
N ALA A 182 -15.30 -28.21 16.11
CA ALA A 182 -14.59 -29.50 16.09
C ALA A 182 -13.53 -29.57 14.97
N ASP A 183 -12.36 -30.17 15.27
CA ASP A 183 -11.17 -30.18 14.39
C ASP A 183 -11.45 -30.60 12.94
N GLY A 184 -12.22 -31.67 12.72
CA GLY A 184 -12.51 -32.15 11.37
C GLY A 184 -13.35 -31.20 10.50
N GLN A 185 -14.21 -30.36 11.11
CA GLN A 185 -15.01 -29.37 10.38
C GLN A 185 -14.15 -28.17 9.96
N LYS A 186 -13.15 -27.82 10.76
CA LYS A 186 -12.21 -26.71 10.51
C LYS A 186 -11.33 -27.00 9.31
N ASP A 187 -10.79 -28.22 9.22
CA ASP A 187 -9.91 -28.62 8.13
C ASP A 187 -10.63 -28.57 6.78
N LEU A 188 -11.88 -29.03 6.73
CA LEU A 188 -12.72 -28.98 5.52
C LEU A 188 -13.03 -27.54 5.09
N LYS A 189 -13.35 -26.64 6.03
CA LYS A 189 -13.60 -25.22 5.74
C LYS A 189 -12.33 -24.55 5.20
N ILE A 190 -11.17 -24.85 5.78
CA ILE A 190 -9.87 -24.33 5.33
C ILE A 190 -9.57 -24.84 3.92
N LEU A 191 -9.72 -26.15 3.66
CA LEU A 191 -9.49 -26.74 2.34
C LEU A 191 -10.41 -26.12 1.27
N SER A 192 -11.70 -25.99 1.58
CA SER A 192 -12.68 -25.37 0.70
C SER A 192 -12.31 -23.93 0.36
N ARG A 193 -11.85 -23.16 1.37
CA ARG A 193 -11.40 -21.79 1.15
C ARG A 193 -10.12 -21.71 0.32
N CYS A 194 -9.17 -22.61 0.54
CA CYS A 194 -7.95 -22.70 -0.26
C CYS A 194 -8.28 -23.01 -1.73
N ASN A 195 -9.19 -23.97 -1.97
CA ASN A 195 -9.67 -24.29 -3.31
C ASN A 195 -10.33 -23.07 -3.99
N GLU A 196 -11.12 -22.28 -3.26
CA GLU A 196 -11.72 -21.05 -3.79
C GLU A 196 -10.65 -20.02 -4.20
N LEU A 197 -9.61 -19.84 -3.37
CA LEU A 197 -8.51 -18.92 -3.67
C LEU A 197 -7.71 -19.35 -4.91
N SER A 198 -7.39 -20.64 -5.03
CA SER A 198 -6.69 -21.18 -6.20
C SER A 198 -7.54 -21.02 -7.47
N ARG A 199 -8.84 -21.29 -7.41
CA ARG A 199 -9.74 -21.08 -8.57
C ARG A 199 -9.77 -19.63 -9.01
N LYS A 200 -9.85 -18.68 -8.07
CA LYS A 200 -9.81 -17.25 -8.37
C LYS A 200 -8.48 -16.84 -9.00
N ALA A 201 -7.35 -17.34 -8.50
CA ALA A 201 -6.06 -17.08 -9.12
C ALA A 201 -6.03 -17.53 -10.61
N VAL A 202 -6.50 -18.74 -10.89
CA VAL A 202 -6.59 -19.26 -12.27
C VAL A 202 -7.54 -18.45 -13.14
N GLU A 203 -8.69 -18.01 -12.60
CA GLU A 203 -9.65 -17.17 -13.32
C GLU A 203 -9.02 -15.85 -13.81
N PHE A 204 -8.33 -15.13 -12.92
CA PHE A 204 -7.68 -13.88 -13.28
C PHE A 204 -6.46 -14.09 -14.18
N TYR A 205 -5.72 -15.19 -14.05
CA TYR A 205 -4.66 -15.55 -15.00
C TYR A 205 -5.24 -15.84 -16.38
N GLY A 206 -6.40 -16.49 -16.44
CA GLY A 206 -7.12 -16.73 -17.68
C GLY A 206 -7.59 -15.44 -18.38
N LYS A 207 -7.87 -14.38 -17.61
CA LYS A 207 -8.15 -13.05 -18.18
C LYS A 207 -6.88 -12.41 -18.78
N PHE A 208 -5.70 -12.67 -18.21
CA PHE A 208 -4.44 -12.09 -18.69
C PHE A 208 -3.97 -12.65 -20.05
N VAL A 209 -4.15 -13.95 -20.28
CA VAL A 209 -3.71 -14.69 -21.50
C VAL A 209 -4.54 -14.26 -22.71
#